data_AF-A0A8S1CIC2-F1
#
_entry.id   AF-A0A8S1CIC2-F1
#
_cell.length_a   1.000
_cell.length_b   1.000
_cell.length_c   1.000
_cell.angle_alpha   90.00
_cell.angle_beta   90.00
_cell.angle_gamma   90.00
#
_symmetry.space_group_name_H-M   'P 1'
#
loop_
_entity.id
_entity.type
_entity.pdbx_description
1 polymer ?
#
loop_
_entity_poly.entity_id
_entity_poly.type
_entity_poly.pdbx_seq_one_letter_code
_entity_poly.pdbx_strand_id
1 'polypeptide(L)'
;MADPAGYKLSNVLLGHTGDVRGVAVTQDGAVLSASRDKTAKLWRLDSTHPMAVQTYKGHTNYVSCVCAVPPSDTYPEGLVLSGSNDHSICAFNPATAELLFVLEGHTNVVCSVNLTSEGFVLSSSWDNTARVWTDKTEIMKLEGHSASVWSAIELPGSKLLVTASADKSIKIWEGPKCQKTITGHEDCVRGLAGVSLNEFLSCANDATVRMWTVNGDCLGVFYGHSNYIYSIALLPDKSGFVTSGEDSSVRIWKSDGETQQVIQMQCQSIWAVTVLPNGDVAAGCSDNVVRVFSKDSSRHAEQSELEKFDEEVSNFGKSKGDELGEIKVNDLPTEAALLAPGTKDGQTKLIRDGTEIICYNWSAAQNQWIKVGPVVGAKNPTDGRTMFEGKVKVSDSYLRLHACGKIFQLIKI
;
A
#
# COMPACT_ATOMS: atom_id res chain seq x y z
N MET A 1 -9.10 14.37 32.47
CA MET A 1 -8.58 13.20 31.74
C MET A 1 -8.78 13.52 30.28
N ALA A 2 -7.71 13.54 29.48
CA ALA A 2 -7.87 13.71 28.04
C ALA A 2 -8.54 12.46 27.46
N ASP A 3 -9.47 12.67 26.53
CA ASP A 3 -9.87 11.65 25.55
C ASP A 3 -8.58 11.03 24.96
N PRO A 4 -8.43 9.69 24.86
CA PRO A 4 -7.24 9.07 24.30
C PRO A 4 -7.20 9.30 22.77
N ALA A 5 -6.88 10.54 22.39
CA ALA A 5 -7.05 11.07 21.07
C ALA A 5 -6.32 10.21 20.03
N GLY A 6 -7.08 9.70 19.06
CA GLY A 6 -6.54 9.16 17.84
C GLY A 6 -5.96 10.25 16.96
N TYR A 7 -5.33 9.84 15.87
CA TYR A 7 -4.84 10.71 14.82
C TYR A 7 -5.97 11.57 14.24
N LYS A 8 -5.82 12.89 14.24
CA LYS A 8 -6.71 13.85 13.55
C LYS A 8 -5.94 14.63 12.50
N LEU A 9 -6.67 15.24 11.57
CA LEU A 9 -6.07 16.07 10.53
C LEU A 9 -5.21 17.18 11.17
N SER A 10 -4.01 17.35 10.63
CA SER A 10 -3.00 18.30 11.09
C SER A 10 -2.71 19.34 10.03
N ASN A 11 -2.45 18.91 8.79
CA ASN A 11 -2.14 19.79 7.66
C ASN A 11 -2.73 19.25 6.35
N VAL A 12 -3.10 20.16 5.44
CA VAL A 12 -3.54 19.86 4.07
C VAL A 12 -2.59 20.53 3.08
N LEU A 13 -1.75 19.74 2.40
CA LEU A 13 -0.69 20.26 1.54
C LEU A 13 -1.18 20.30 0.09
N LEU A 14 -1.53 21.51 -0.35
CA LEU A 14 -2.07 21.80 -1.69
C LEU A 14 -0.97 22.31 -2.62
N GLY A 15 -0.94 21.82 -3.87
CA GLY A 15 -0.02 22.34 -4.89
C GLY A 15 0.41 21.37 -5.98
N HIS A 16 0.00 20.10 -5.92
CA HIS A 16 0.07 19.18 -7.05
C HIS A 16 -1.20 19.27 -7.93
N THR A 17 -1.09 18.89 -9.21
CA THR A 17 -2.23 18.87 -10.15
C THR A 17 -2.61 17.49 -10.70
N GLY A 18 -1.97 16.44 -10.17
CA GLY A 18 -2.29 15.02 -10.43
C GLY A 18 -2.03 14.18 -9.18
N ASP A 19 -2.47 12.91 -9.19
CA ASP A 19 -2.38 12.01 -8.03
C ASP A 19 -1.01 12.08 -7.35
N VAL A 20 -0.99 12.17 -6.02
CA VAL A 20 0.25 12.01 -5.25
C VAL A 20 0.51 10.52 -5.10
N ARG A 21 1.48 10.01 -5.85
CA ARG A 21 1.79 8.58 -5.99
C ARG A 21 2.78 8.04 -4.97
N GLY A 22 3.65 8.92 -4.45
CA GLY A 22 4.64 8.59 -3.43
C GLY A 22 4.76 9.70 -2.40
N VAL A 23 5.02 9.33 -1.16
CA VAL A 23 5.42 10.25 -0.08
C VAL A 23 6.63 9.69 0.65
N ALA A 24 7.48 10.58 1.16
CA ALA A 24 8.63 10.25 1.99
C ALA A 24 8.86 11.37 3.02
N VAL A 25 9.85 11.21 3.88
CA VAL A 25 10.19 12.21 4.90
C VAL A 25 11.71 12.41 4.97
N THR A 26 12.14 13.63 5.24
CA THR A 26 13.54 13.97 5.54
C THR A 26 13.86 13.80 7.03
N GLN A 27 15.15 13.83 7.40
CA GLN A 27 15.55 13.71 8.81
C GLN A 27 15.08 14.88 9.69
N ASP A 28 14.90 16.08 9.12
CA ASP A 28 14.32 17.26 9.79
C ASP A 28 12.78 17.25 9.83
N GLY A 29 12.13 16.18 9.35
CA GLY A 29 10.68 16.00 9.43
C GLY A 29 9.87 16.72 8.34
N ALA A 30 10.54 17.26 7.31
CA ALA A 30 9.86 17.81 6.15
C ALA A 30 9.30 16.68 5.27
N VAL A 31 8.11 16.90 4.71
CA VAL A 31 7.42 15.92 3.87
C VAL A 31 7.93 16.04 2.44
N LEU A 32 8.14 14.91 1.78
CA LEU A 32 8.38 14.82 0.35
C LEU A 32 7.18 14.16 -0.34
N SER A 33 6.84 14.61 -1.54
CA SER A 33 5.79 14.01 -2.37
C SER A 33 6.20 13.89 -3.85
N ALA A 34 5.66 12.87 -4.52
CA ALA A 34 5.82 12.60 -5.95
C ALA A 34 4.45 12.48 -6.62
N SER A 35 4.26 13.10 -7.80
CA SER A 35 2.95 13.18 -8.45
C SER A 35 2.93 12.84 -9.96
N ARG A 36 1.75 12.44 -10.42
CA ARG A 36 1.39 12.38 -11.85
C ARG A 36 1.48 13.73 -12.58
N ASP A 37 1.59 14.85 -11.88
CA ASP A 37 1.91 16.16 -12.50
C ASP A 37 3.36 16.30 -12.99
N LYS A 38 4.16 15.23 -12.90
CA LYS A 38 5.57 15.14 -13.32
C LYS A 38 6.55 15.90 -12.41
N THR A 39 6.10 16.29 -11.21
CA THR A 39 6.95 16.94 -10.22
C THR A 39 7.07 16.13 -8.93
N ALA A 40 8.16 16.37 -8.20
CA ALA A 40 8.25 16.09 -6.78
C ALA A 40 8.26 17.41 -6.00
N LYS A 41 7.84 17.39 -4.74
CA LYS A 41 7.82 18.58 -3.86
C LYS A 41 8.34 18.27 -2.47
N LEU A 42 9.02 19.25 -1.86
CA LEU A 42 9.42 19.25 -0.45
C LEU A 42 8.58 20.30 0.29
N TRP A 43 7.96 19.89 1.39
CA TRP A 43 7.07 20.69 2.22
C TRP A 43 7.63 20.81 3.63
N ARG A 44 7.99 22.02 4.06
CA ARG A 44 8.33 22.25 5.48
C ARG A 44 7.10 22.66 6.27
N LEU A 45 6.84 21.92 7.34
CA LEU A 45 5.74 22.14 8.29
C LEU A 45 6.23 23.08 9.40
N ASP A 46 6.15 24.40 9.17
CA ASP A 46 6.37 25.41 10.22
C ASP A 46 5.01 25.94 10.70
N SER A 47 4.77 25.87 12.01
CA SER A 47 3.59 26.43 12.68
C SER A 47 3.44 27.96 12.57
N THR A 48 4.46 28.67 12.08
CA THR A 48 4.53 30.15 12.12
C THR A 48 4.64 30.85 10.76
N HIS A 49 4.84 30.11 9.66
CA HIS A 49 5.07 30.68 8.33
C HIS A 49 4.31 29.90 7.24
N PRO A 50 4.00 30.52 6.08
CA PRO A 50 3.44 29.78 4.94
C PRO A 50 4.36 28.63 4.56
N MET A 51 3.76 27.44 4.35
CA MET A 51 4.47 26.22 4.01
C MET A 51 5.45 26.45 2.85
N ALA A 52 6.75 26.28 3.11
CA ALA A 52 7.75 26.41 2.07
C ALA A 52 7.69 25.17 1.16
N VAL A 53 7.35 25.39 -0.12
CA VAL A 53 7.21 24.34 -1.13
C VAL A 53 8.30 24.46 -2.19
N GLN A 54 9.34 23.63 -2.07
CA GLN A 54 10.31 23.49 -3.15
C GLN A 54 9.74 22.50 -4.19
N THR A 55 9.81 22.81 -5.49
CA THR A 55 9.29 21.93 -6.57
C THR A 55 10.42 21.47 -7.47
N TYR A 56 10.67 20.15 -7.50
CA TYR A 56 11.68 19.50 -8.33
C TYR A 56 11.08 19.13 -9.69
N LYS A 57 11.76 19.54 -10.76
CA LYS A 57 11.35 19.34 -12.16
C LYS A 57 12.51 18.75 -12.96
N GLY A 58 12.24 17.67 -13.69
CA GLY A 58 13.24 17.01 -14.55
C GLY A 58 12.66 15.82 -15.32
N HIS A 59 11.67 15.13 -14.74
CA HIS A 59 10.98 14.03 -15.38
C HIS A 59 10.11 14.45 -16.57
N THR A 60 10.03 13.57 -17.57
CA THR A 60 9.19 13.75 -18.76
C THR A 60 7.81 13.11 -18.59
N ASN A 61 7.64 12.26 -17.57
CA ASN A 61 6.41 11.54 -17.26
C ASN A 61 6.12 11.52 -15.73
N TYR A 62 5.09 10.78 -15.30
CA TYR A 62 4.63 10.74 -13.91
C TYR A 62 5.72 10.35 -12.92
N VAL A 63 5.88 11.13 -11.85
CA VAL A 63 6.74 10.75 -10.73
C VAL A 63 5.95 9.78 -9.84
N SER A 64 6.52 8.61 -9.60
CA SER A 64 5.88 7.49 -8.91
C SER A 64 6.32 7.38 -7.45
N CYS A 65 7.58 7.71 -7.17
CA CYS A 65 8.20 7.55 -5.85
C CYS A 65 9.26 8.63 -5.59
N VAL A 66 9.56 8.83 -4.31
CA VAL A 66 10.50 9.86 -3.83
C VAL A 66 11.22 9.34 -2.58
N CYS A 67 12.47 9.76 -2.38
CA CYS A 67 13.30 9.40 -1.23
C CYS A 67 14.20 10.57 -0.83
N ALA A 68 14.44 10.75 0.47
CA ALA A 68 15.43 11.70 0.99
C ALA A 68 16.77 10.98 1.22
N VAL A 69 17.86 11.57 0.76
CA VAL A 69 19.22 11.17 1.11
C VAL A 69 19.77 12.17 2.13
N PRO A 70 20.22 11.74 3.30
CA PRO A 70 20.78 12.64 4.30
C PRO A 70 22.14 13.21 3.84
N PRO A 71 22.58 14.33 4.43
CA PRO A 71 23.93 14.85 4.27
C PRO A 71 25.04 13.80 4.42
N SER A 72 26.03 13.88 3.54
CA SER A 72 27.24 13.05 3.53
C SER A 72 28.44 13.84 3.00
N ASP A 73 29.65 13.28 3.11
CA ASP A 73 30.86 13.92 2.56
C ASP A 73 30.76 14.17 1.04
N THR A 74 30.11 13.27 0.30
CA THR A 74 29.86 13.41 -1.15
C THR A 74 28.74 14.41 -1.46
N TYR A 75 27.71 14.47 -0.62
CA TYR A 75 26.54 15.33 -0.79
C TYR A 75 26.24 16.09 0.52
N PRO A 76 26.93 17.22 0.79
CA PRO A 76 26.83 17.91 2.09
C PRO A 76 25.44 18.48 2.43
N GLU A 77 24.58 18.67 1.43
CA GLU A 77 23.19 19.10 1.61
C GLU A 77 22.20 17.91 1.59
N GLY A 78 22.68 16.69 1.37
CA GLY A 78 21.86 15.54 1.03
C GLY A 78 21.36 15.59 -0.42
N LEU A 79 20.37 14.75 -0.74
CA LEU A 79 19.70 14.71 -2.04
C LEU A 79 18.18 14.49 -1.86
N VAL A 80 17.40 14.95 -2.84
CA VAL A 80 16.05 14.41 -3.09
C VAL A 80 16.13 13.53 -4.32
N LEU A 81 15.77 12.25 -4.19
CA LEU A 81 15.65 11.32 -5.30
C LEU A 81 14.19 11.18 -5.71
N SER A 82 13.91 11.12 -7.00
CA SER A 82 12.57 10.79 -7.51
C SER A 82 12.65 9.77 -8.63
N GLY A 83 11.81 8.73 -8.58
CA GLY A 83 11.65 7.72 -9.63
C GLY A 83 10.39 7.98 -10.46
N SER A 84 10.40 7.57 -11.73
CA SER A 84 9.36 7.99 -12.70
C SER A 84 8.94 6.91 -13.69
N ASN A 85 7.78 7.16 -14.31
CA ASN A 85 7.24 6.45 -15.48
C ASN A 85 8.03 6.74 -16.77
N ASP A 86 9.05 7.60 -16.74
CA ASP A 86 10.06 7.73 -17.81
C ASP A 86 11.28 6.80 -17.60
N HIS A 87 11.19 5.89 -16.62
CA HIS A 87 12.17 4.85 -16.29
C HIS A 87 13.46 5.37 -15.63
N SER A 88 13.59 6.68 -15.43
CA SER A 88 14.75 7.31 -14.80
C SER A 88 14.56 7.53 -13.30
N ILE A 89 15.67 7.75 -12.60
CA ILE A 89 15.70 8.31 -11.24
C ILE A 89 16.46 9.63 -11.28
N CYS A 90 15.79 10.75 -11.00
CA CYS A 90 16.44 12.05 -10.91
C CYS A 90 16.93 12.31 -9.48
N ALA A 91 18.11 12.91 -9.35
CA ALA A 91 18.68 13.36 -8.09
C ALA A 91 18.83 14.89 -8.05
N PHE A 92 18.25 15.52 -7.05
CA PHE A 92 18.19 16.97 -6.91
C PHE A 92 18.91 17.47 -5.65
N ASN A 93 19.47 18.67 -5.72
CA ASN A 93 19.84 19.43 -4.53
C ASN A 93 18.55 19.79 -3.75
N PRO A 94 18.43 19.47 -2.45
CA PRO A 94 17.21 19.71 -1.68
C PRO A 94 16.82 21.19 -1.53
N ALA A 95 17.79 22.11 -1.46
CA ALA A 95 17.58 23.53 -1.23
C ALA A 95 17.30 24.32 -2.53
N THR A 96 18.04 24.04 -3.61
CA THR A 96 17.93 24.79 -4.89
C THR A 96 16.96 24.16 -5.88
N ALA A 97 16.62 22.88 -5.72
CA ALA A 97 15.95 22.03 -6.72
C ALA A 97 16.67 21.89 -8.07
N GLU A 98 17.96 22.18 -8.11
CA GLU A 98 18.81 21.87 -9.25
C GLU A 98 18.89 20.34 -9.47
N LEU A 99 18.69 19.89 -10.71
CA LEU A 99 18.91 18.51 -11.11
C LEU A 99 20.42 18.25 -11.22
N LEU A 100 20.96 17.45 -10.29
CA LEU A 100 22.40 17.20 -10.18
C LEU A 100 22.86 16.03 -11.07
N PHE A 101 22.02 15.00 -11.21
CA PHE A 101 22.25 13.85 -12.08
C PHE A 101 20.98 13.01 -12.25
N VAL A 102 21.05 12.07 -13.19
CA VAL A 102 20.03 11.06 -13.47
C VAL A 102 20.68 9.68 -13.38
N LEU A 103 19.99 8.70 -12.78
CA LEU A 103 20.33 7.29 -12.87
C LEU A 103 19.49 6.67 -14.00
N GLU A 104 20.18 6.12 -14.99
CA GLU A 104 19.58 5.44 -16.14
C GLU A 104 19.93 3.95 -16.12
N GLY A 105 18.98 3.10 -16.47
CA GLY A 105 19.22 1.65 -16.60
C GLY A 105 17.97 0.80 -16.50
N HIS A 106 16.98 1.20 -15.70
CA HIS A 106 15.65 0.58 -15.71
C HIS A 106 14.98 0.77 -17.08
N THR A 107 14.28 -0.26 -17.55
CA THR A 107 13.63 -0.25 -18.88
C THR A 107 12.12 -0.06 -18.82
N ASN A 108 11.58 0.22 -17.63
CA ASN A 108 10.16 0.45 -17.37
C ASN A 108 10.00 1.28 -16.08
N VAL A 109 8.77 1.66 -15.73
CA VAL A 109 8.39 2.51 -14.58
C VAL A 109 9.14 2.14 -13.30
N VAL A 110 9.89 3.08 -12.72
CA VAL A 110 10.47 2.93 -11.39
C VAL A 110 9.34 2.97 -10.36
N CYS A 111 9.29 2.03 -9.42
CA CYS A 111 8.17 1.87 -8.48
C CYS A 111 8.49 2.35 -7.06
N SER A 112 9.68 2.04 -6.56
CA SER A 112 10.19 2.54 -5.29
C SER A 112 11.64 2.99 -5.45
N VAL A 113 12.04 3.95 -4.62
CA VAL A 113 13.44 4.32 -4.38
C VAL A 113 13.58 4.42 -2.86
N ASN A 114 14.58 3.73 -2.31
CA ASN A 114 14.91 3.67 -0.90
C ASN A 114 16.44 3.78 -0.71
N LEU A 115 16.88 3.89 0.53
CA LEU A 115 18.30 3.80 0.89
C LEU A 115 18.60 2.53 1.68
N THR A 116 19.81 2.03 1.47
CA THR A 116 20.46 1.05 2.35
C THR A 116 21.18 1.76 3.50
N SER A 117 21.51 1.01 4.54
CA SER A 117 22.33 1.45 5.68
C SER A 117 23.76 1.88 5.31
N GLU A 118 24.26 1.45 4.14
CA GLU A 118 25.54 1.90 3.58
C GLU A 118 25.40 3.13 2.67
N GLY A 119 24.22 3.72 2.55
CA GLY A 119 23.96 4.92 1.76
C GLY A 119 23.73 4.68 0.26
N PHE A 120 23.81 3.42 -0.20
CA PHE A 120 23.45 3.07 -1.58
C PHE A 120 21.95 3.24 -1.82
N VAL A 121 21.61 3.69 -3.04
CA VAL A 121 20.24 3.79 -3.51
C VAL A 121 19.74 2.40 -3.91
N LEU A 122 18.54 2.02 -3.48
CA LEU A 122 17.86 0.79 -3.88
C LEU A 122 16.57 1.16 -4.62
N SER A 123 16.44 0.76 -5.88
CA SER A 123 15.25 0.98 -6.70
C SER A 123 14.56 -0.31 -7.11
N SER A 124 13.26 -0.23 -7.39
CA SER A 124 12.46 -1.32 -7.99
C SER A 124 11.71 -0.83 -9.24
N SER A 125 11.32 -1.73 -10.16
CA SER A 125 10.67 -1.34 -11.41
C SER A 125 9.71 -2.39 -12.00
N TRP A 126 8.83 -1.92 -12.89
CA TRP A 126 8.04 -2.73 -13.83
C TRP A 126 8.90 -3.46 -14.89
N ASP A 127 10.23 -3.35 -14.86
CA ASP A 127 11.14 -4.18 -15.67
C ASP A 127 11.45 -5.54 -15.01
N ASN A 128 10.70 -5.90 -13.95
CA ASN A 128 10.83 -7.10 -13.13
C ASN A 128 12.12 -7.16 -12.28
N THR A 129 12.85 -6.05 -12.15
CA THR A 129 14.11 -5.99 -11.42
C THR A 129 14.07 -4.99 -10.26
N ALA A 130 14.97 -5.20 -9.30
CA ALA A 130 15.42 -4.15 -8.39
C ALA A 130 16.93 -3.93 -8.61
N ARG A 131 17.43 -2.72 -8.33
CA ARG A 131 18.82 -2.32 -8.62
C ARG A 131 19.40 -1.52 -7.46
N VAL A 132 20.71 -1.71 -7.22
CA VAL A 132 21.47 -0.96 -6.22
C VAL A 132 22.48 -0.06 -6.91
N TRP A 133 22.58 1.19 -6.46
CA TRP A 133 23.39 2.23 -7.09
C TRP A 133 24.30 2.93 -6.08
N THR A 134 25.53 3.24 -6.51
CA THR A 134 26.45 4.14 -5.81
C THR A 134 27.01 5.15 -6.82
N ASP A 135 27.10 6.43 -6.45
CA ASP A 135 27.72 7.49 -7.25
C ASP A 135 27.46 7.40 -8.77
N LYS A 136 26.18 7.37 -9.15
CA LYS A 136 25.67 7.30 -10.53
C LYS A 136 25.86 5.96 -11.26
N THR A 137 26.41 4.94 -10.59
CA THR A 137 26.73 3.62 -11.17
C THR A 137 25.84 2.52 -10.58
N GLU A 138 25.28 1.67 -11.43
CA GLU A 138 24.64 0.41 -11.01
C GLU A 138 25.71 -0.57 -10.51
N ILE A 139 25.61 -1.02 -9.25
CA ILE A 139 26.53 -1.98 -8.64
C ILE A 139 25.90 -3.36 -8.42
N MET A 140 24.58 -3.47 -8.51
CA MET A 140 23.87 -4.73 -8.31
C MET A 140 22.52 -4.72 -9.03
N LYS A 141 22.18 -5.87 -9.63
CA LYS A 141 20.87 -6.12 -10.24
C LYS A 141 20.26 -7.36 -9.59
N LEU A 142 19.06 -7.22 -9.05
CA LEU A 142 18.25 -8.27 -8.45
C LEU A 142 17.24 -8.76 -9.51
N GLU A 143 17.52 -9.91 -10.10
CA GLU A 143 16.74 -10.49 -11.21
C GLU A 143 16.21 -11.88 -10.85
N GLY A 144 14.93 -12.13 -11.13
CA GLY A 144 14.28 -13.42 -10.83
C GLY A 144 12.81 -13.35 -10.41
N HIS A 145 12.20 -12.16 -10.36
CA HIS A 145 10.74 -12.00 -10.36
C HIS A 145 10.21 -12.17 -11.80
N SER A 146 8.98 -12.68 -11.93
CA SER A 146 8.33 -12.88 -13.24
C SER A 146 7.38 -11.74 -13.64
N ALA A 147 7.22 -10.74 -12.79
CA ALA A 147 6.43 -9.54 -13.04
C ALA A 147 6.96 -8.35 -12.22
N SER A 148 6.38 -7.16 -12.43
CA SER A 148 6.77 -5.88 -11.84
C SER A 148 7.15 -5.96 -10.37
N VAL A 149 8.32 -5.43 -10.00
CA VAL A 149 8.72 -5.26 -8.60
C VAL A 149 8.20 -3.90 -8.13
N TRP A 150 7.31 -3.91 -7.13
CA TRP A 150 6.64 -2.71 -6.63
C TRP A 150 7.36 -2.04 -5.47
N SER A 151 8.08 -2.83 -4.68
CA SER A 151 8.81 -2.35 -3.50
C SER A 151 10.10 -3.15 -3.32
N ALA A 152 11.16 -2.45 -2.92
CA ALA A 152 12.42 -3.03 -2.51
C ALA A 152 12.96 -2.28 -1.27
N ILE A 153 13.36 -3.01 -0.23
CA ILE A 153 13.93 -2.46 1.02
C ILE A 153 15.17 -3.25 1.45
N GLU A 154 16.00 -2.67 2.31
CA GLU A 154 16.96 -3.41 3.15
C GLU A 154 16.32 -3.68 4.52
N LEU A 155 16.56 -4.86 5.11
CA LEU A 155 16.10 -5.16 6.48
C LEU A 155 17.03 -4.54 7.53
N PRO A 156 16.50 -3.78 8.52
CA PRO A 156 17.29 -3.06 9.51
C PRO A 156 18.36 -3.90 10.20
N GLY A 157 19.63 -3.54 9.99
CA GLY A 157 20.77 -4.17 10.67
C GLY A 157 21.20 -5.55 10.15
N SER A 158 20.79 -5.94 8.93
CA SER A 158 21.10 -7.28 8.37
C SER A 158 21.94 -7.32 7.09
N LYS A 159 21.87 -6.27 6.24
CA LYS A 159 22.27 -6.27 4.81
C LYS A 159 21.46 -7.17 3.86
N LEU A 160 20.38 -7.80 4.32
CA LEU A 160 19.46 -8.53 3.45
C LEU A 160 18.54 -7.55 2.71
N LEU A 161 18.44 -7.70 1.40
CA LEU A 161 17.49 -6.96 0.58
C LEU A 161 16.22 -7.79 0.40
N VAL A 162 15.06 -7.13 0.36
CA VAL A 162 13.74 -7.76 0.20
C VAL A 162 12.98 -7.07 -0.91
N THR A 163 12.43 -7.83 -1.85
CA THR A 163 11.65 -7.32 -2.98
C THR A 163 10.25 -7.93 -3.02
N ALA A 164 9.25 -7.13 -3.37
CA ALA A 164 7.84 -7.51 -3.46
C ALA A 164 7.31 -7.25 -4.88
N SER A 165 6.53 -8.18 -5.44
CA SER A 165 6.17 -8.17 -6.87
C SER A 165 4.69 -8.45 -7.16
N ALA A 166 4.28 -8.00 -8.35
CA ALA A 166 3.06 -8.40 -9.03
C ALA A 166 2.96 -9.93 -9.27
N ASP A 167 4.08 -10.67 -9.22
CA ASP A 167 4.08 -12.14 -9.30
C ASP A 167 3.62 -12.84 -8.02
N LYS A 168 3.10 -12.07 -7.04
CA LYS A 168 2.54 -12.53 -5.76
C LYS A 168 3.57 -13.11 -4.80
N SER A 169 4.86 -13.02 -5.15
CA SER A 169 5.97 -13.47 -4.32
C SER A 169 6.75 -12.32 -3.70
N ILE A 170 7.49 -12.67 -2.64
CA ILE A 170 8.49 -11.83 -2.00
C ILE A 170 9.83 -12.57 -2.12
N LYS A 171 10.92 -11.87 -2.44
CA LYS A 171 12.25 -12.49 -2.52
C LYS A 171 13.22 -11.85 -1.53
N ILE A 172 13.99 -12.71 -0.86
CA ILE A 172 15.08 -12.34 0.05
C ILE A 172 16.40 -12.52 -0.71
N TRP A 173 17.26 -11.51 -0.64
CA TRP A 173 18.52 -11.44 -1.38
C TRP A 173 19.70 -11.18 -0.44
N GLU A 174 20.81 -11.83 -0.75
CA GLU A 174 22.11 -11.58 -0.16
C GLU A 174 23.06 -11.28 -1.33
N GLY A 175 23.41 -10.01 -1.51
CA GLY A 175 23.93 -9.53 -2.79
C GLY A 175 22.94 -9.81 -3.94
N PRO A 176 23.42 -10.11 -5.16
CA PRO A 176 22.55 -10.40 -6.31
C PRO A 176 21.88 -11.80 -6.25
N LYS A 177 22.18 -12.62 -5.22
CA LYS A 177 21.66 -13.99 -5.12
C LYS A 177 20.35 -14.01 -4.34
N CYS A 178 19.27 -14.45 -4.99
CA CYS A 178 18.02 -14.81 -4.31
C CYS A 178 18.27 -16.03 -3.41
N GLN A 179 18.13 -15.83 -2.09
CA GLN A 179 18.28 -16.88 -1.07
C GLN A 179 16.94 -17.58 -0.79
N LYS A 180 15.83 -16.83 -0.86
CA LYS A 180 14.48 -17.34 -0.62
C LYS A 180 13.48 -16.67 -1.56
N THR A 181 12.55 -17.44 -2.11
CA THR A 181 11.26 -16.94 -2.62
C THR A 181 10.18 -17.36 -1.63
N ILE A 182 9.40 -16.40 -1.17
CA ILE A 182 8.31 -16.53 -0.20
C ILE A 182 7.00 -16.36 -0.96
N THR A 183 6.03 -17.23 -0.69
CA THR A 183 4.70 -17.24 -1.33
C THR A 183 3.64 -17.34 -0.25
N GLY A 184 2.45 -16.80 -0.50
CA GLY A 184 1.32 -16.91 0.42
C GLY A 184 0.30 -15.77 0.31
N HIS A 185 0.73 -14.60 -0.18
CA HIS A 185 -0.21 -13.60 -0.71
C HIS A 185 -0.95 -14.15 -1.93
N GLU A 186 -2.24 -13.83 -2.04
CA GLU A 186 -3.10 -14.32 -3.13
C GLU A 186 -3.14 -13.38 -4.34
N ASP A 187 -2.59 -12.17 -4.21
CA ASP A 187 -2.43 -11.21 -5.29
C ASP A 187 -1.15 -10.36 -5.13
N CYS A 188 -0.92 -9.42 -6.05
CA CYS A 188 0.24 -8.56 -6.16
C CYS A 188 0.69 -7.98 -4.81
N VAL A 189 1.95 -8.21 -4.43
CA VAL A 189 2.53 -7.62 -3.21
C VAL A 189 3.04 -6.22 -3.55
N ARG A 190 2.63 -5.23 -2.76
CA ARG A 190 2.72 -3.79 -3.10
C ARG A 190 3.68 -3.01 -2.22
N GLY A 191 3.72 -3.30 -0.92
CA GLY A 191 4.57 -2.61 0.05
C GLY A 191 5.30 -3.56 0.99
N LEU A 192 6.42 -3.09 1.53
CA LEU A 192 7.28 -3.78 2.48
C LEU A 192 7.71 -2.82 3.58
N ALA A 193 7.82 -3.31 4.82
CA ALA A 193 8.39 -2.56 5.94
C ALA A 193 9.21 -3.49 6.85
N GLY A 194 10.51 -3.22 7.01
CA GLY A 194 11.42 -4.04 7.81
C GLY A 194 11.27 -3.79 9.31
N VAL A 195 10.90 -4.82 10.07
CA VAL A 195 10.61 -4.73 11.52
C VAL A 195 11.86 -4.96 12.36
N SER A 196 12.67 -5.94 11.97
CA SER A 196 13.91 -6.33 12.64
C SER A 196 14.94 -6.86 11.62
N LEU A 197 16.07 -7.38 12.09
CA LEU A 197 17.10 -7.99 11.22
C LEU A 197 16.59 -9.21 10.42
N ASN A 198 15.53 -9.86 10.89
CA ASN A 198 15.02 -11.11 10.34
C ASN A 198 13.51 -11.08 10.04
N GLU A 199 12.82 -9.98 10.30
CA GLU A 199 11.36 -9.89 10.22
C GLU A 199 10.90 -8.65 9.46
N PHE A 200 9.81 -8.78 8.72
CA PHE A 200 9.21 -7.69 7.96
C PHE A 200 7.70 -7.87 7.79
N LEU A 201 7.03 -6.76 7.50
CA LEU A 201 5.65 -6.72 7.07
C LEU A 201 5.58 -6.56 5.55
N SER A 202 4.56 -7.13 4.93
CA SER A 202 4.18 -6.88 3.54
C SER A 202 2.69 -6.57 3.44
N CYS A 203 2.31 -5.72 2.47
CA CYS A 203 0.91 -5.45 2.15
C CYS A 203 0.66 -5.66 0.65
N ALA A 204 -0.57 -6.07 0.29
CA ALA A 204 -0.89 -6.54 -1.05
C ALA A 204 -2.30 -6.18 -1.55
N ASN A 205 -2.52 -6.47 -2.83
CA ASN A 205 -3.84 -6.40 -3.45
C ASN A 205 -4.82 -7.47 -2.92
N ASP A 206 -4.38 -8.48 -2.16
CA ASP A 206 -5.30 -9.44 -1.50
C ASP A 206 -5.98 -8.88 -0.25
N ALA A 207 -5.87 -7.56 -0.02
CA ALA A 207 -6.38 -6.82 1.14
C ALA A 207 -5.79 -7.27 2.50
N THR A 208 -4.71 -8.05 2.52
CA THR A 208 -4.02 -8.47 3.74
C THR A 208 -2.70 -7.74 3.97
N VAL A 209 -2.36 -7.52 5.24
CA VAL A 209 -0.98 -7.33 5.69
C VAL A 209 -0.48 -8.65 6.25
N ARG A 210 0.79 -8.99 6.05
CA ARG A 210 1.39 -10.22 6.56
C ARG A 210 2.73 -9.95 7.21
N MET A 211 2.99 -10.61 8.33
CA MET A 211 4.29 -10.60 9.01
C MET A 211 5.06 -11.86 8.67
N TRP A 212 6.34 -11.71 8.34
CA TRP A 212 7.19 -12.79 7.84
C TRP A 212 8.54 -12.83 8.55
N THR A 213 9.12 -14.03 8.62
CA THR A 213 10.57 -14.20 8.78
C THR A 213 11.27 -14.21 7.42
N VAL A 214 12.57 -13.90 7.40
CA VAL A 214 13.44 -14.10 6.22
C VAL A 214 13.53 -15.57 5.76
N ASN A 215 13.21 -16.52 6.64
CA ASN A 215 13.13 -17.94 6.29
C ASN A 215 11.84 -18.30 5.53
N GLY A 216 10.85 -17.40 5.50
CA GLY A 216 9.56 -17.57 4.83
C GLY A 216 8.43 -18.06 5.73
N ASP A 217 8.60 -18.03 7.06
CA ASP A 217 7.54 -18.35 8.01
C ASP A 217 6.56 -17.18 8.07
N CYS A 218 5.25 -17.45 7.93
CA CYS A 218 4.22 -16.43 8.12
C CYS A 218 3.85 -16.37 9.61
N LEU A 219 4.24 -15.29 10.28
CA LEU A 219 4.01 -15.08 11.71
C LEU A 219 2.59 -14.56 12.00
N GLY A 220 1.96 -13.89 11.04
CA GLY A 220 0.60 -13.38 11.15
C GLY A 220 0.04 -12.90 9.81
N VAL A 221 -1.28 -12.95 9.70
CA VAL A 221 -2.06 -12.39 8.58
C VAL A 221 -3.10 -11.46 9.20
N PHE A 222 -3.05 -10.18 8.83
CA PHE A 222 -3.89 -9.13 9.41
C PHE A 222 -4.90 -8.65 8.36
N TYR A 223 -6.16 -8.64 8.77
CA TYR A 223 -7.31 -8.28 7.95
C TYR A 223 -7.91 -6.97 8.43
N GLY A 224 -8.46 -6.18 7.52
CA GLY A 224 -9.18 -4.95 7.89
C GLY A 224 -9.54 -4.09 6.69
N HIS A 225 -8.60 -3.87 5.77
CA HIS A 225 -8.89 -3.22 4.50
C HIS A 225 -9.92 -4.03 3.70
N SER A 226 -10.83 -3.35 2.99
CA SER A 226 -11.83 -4.01 2.13
C SER A 226 -11.43 -4.06 0.66
N ASN A 227 -10.25 -3.54 0.32
CA ASN A 227 -9.71 -3.46 -1.04
C ASN A 227 -8.17 -3.39 -1.00
N TYR A 228 -7.53 -3.21 -2.17
CA TYR A 228 -6.08 -3.24 -2.32
C TYR A 228 -5.33 -2.32 -1.35
N ILE A 229 -4.28 -2.86 -0.70
CA ILE A 229 -3.35 -2.07 0.12
C ILE A 229 -2.16 -1.67 -0.74
N TYR A 230 -1.84 -0.38 -0.74
CA TYR A 230 -0.83 0.21 -1.63
C TYR A 230 0.50 0.53 -0.95
N SER A 231 0.47 0.82 0.35
CA SER A 231 1.64 1.26 1.10
C SER A 231 1.55 0.86 2.57
N ILE A 232 2.71 0.76 3.20
CA ILE A 232 2.89 0.39 4.60
C ILE A 232 4.12 1.10 5.18
N ALA A 233 4.04 1.60 6.40
CA ALA A 233 5.13 2.25 7.12
C ALA A 233 5.08 1.90 8.62
N LEU A 234 6.22 1.84 9.30
CA LEU A 234 6.28 1.59 10.75
C LEU A 234 6.13 2.88 11.56
N LEU A 235 5.54 2.78 12.75
CA LEU A 235 5.61 3.85 13.74
C LEU A 235 7.02 3.89 14.37
N PRO A 236 7.65 5.08 14.54
CA PRO A 236 9.02 5.19 15.09
C PRO A 236 9.23 4.56 16.47
N ASP A 237 8.18 4.53 17.30
CA ASP A 237 8.17 3.95 18.64
C ASP A 237 8.00 2.41 18.66
N LYS A 238 7.85 1.79 17.48
CA LYS A 238 7.57 0.36 17.28
C LYS A 238 6.26 -0.13 17.92
N SER A 239 5.35 0.77 18.28
CA SER A 239 4.02 0.41 18.82
C SER A 239 3.13 -0.29 17.78
N GLY A 240 3.43 -0.10 16.49
CA GLY A 240 2.78 -0.77 15.38
C GLY A 240 3.13 -0.13 14.04
N PHE A 241 2.14 -0.07 13.14
CA PHE A 241 2.35 0.32 11.74
C PHE A 241 1.14 1.02 11.14
N VAL A 242 1.32 1.58 9.95
CA VAL A 242 0.33 2.36 9.21
C VAL A 242 0.23 1.81 7.80
N THR A 243 -0.99 1.70 7.26
CA THR A 243 -1.24 1.31 5.86
C THR A 243 -2.20 2.25 5.15
N SER A 244 -2.20 2.23 3.82
CA SER A 244 -3.17 2.93 2.98
C SER A 244 -3.61 2.11 1.78
N GLY A 245 -4.83 2.36 1.28
CA GLY A 245 -5.40 1.55 0.19
C GLY A 245 -6.43 2.22 -0.72
N GLU A 246 -7.02 1.37 -1.56
CA GLU A 246 -8.13 1.66 -2.50
C GLU A 246 -9.51 1.67 -1.81
N ASP A 247 -9.57 1.34 -0.51
CA ASP A 247 -10.79 1.42 0.29
C ASP A 247 -11.00 2.81 0.92
N SER A 248 -10.35 3.85 0.37
CA SER A 248 -10.40 5.23 0.85
C SER A 248 -9.92 5.42 2.30
N SER A 249 -9.17 4.47 2.88
CA SER A 249 -8.69 4.55 4.26
C SER A 249 -7.16 4.55 4.43
N VAL A 250 -6.70 5.33 5.42
CA VAL A 250 -5.45 5.05 6.16
C VAL A 250 -5.82 4.30 7.43
N ARG A 251 -5.04 3.28 7.79
CA ARG A 251 -5.26 2.50 9.01
C ARG A 251 -4.04 2.53 9.91
N ILE A 252 -4.28 2.77 11.19
CA ILE A 252 -3.29 2.70 12.27
C ILE A 252 -3.47 1.35 12.95
N TRP A 253 -2.41 0.58 13.05
CA TRP A 253 -2.39 -0.77 13.59
C TRP A 253 -1.46 -0.84 14.80
N LYS A 254 -1.80 -1.69 15.77
CA LYS A 254 -0.87 -2.16 16.79
C LYS A 254 0.08 -3.21 16.19
N SER A 255 1.18 -3.49 16.89
CA SER A 255 2.18 -4.48 16.47
C SER A 255 1.65 -5.94 16.41
N ASP A 256 0.54 -6.25 17.08
CA ASP A 256 -0.16 -7.54 17.01
C ASP A 256 -1.13 -7.68 15.83
N GLY A 257 -1.33 -6.61 15.05
CA GLY A 257 -2.26 -6.58 13.92
C GLY A 257 -3.68 -6.15 14.25
N GLU A 258 -3.98 -5.70 15.48
CA GLU A 258 -5.25 -5.04 15.79
C GLU A 258 -5.30 -3.65 15.14
N THR A 259 -6.35 -3.35 14.36
CA THR A 259 -6.60 -1.99 13.87
C THR A 259 -6.99 -1.08 15.04
N GLN A 260 -6.10 -0.15 15.41
CA GLN A 260 -6.37 0.87 16.44
C GLN A 260 -7.29 1.98 15.93
N GLN A 261 -7.14 2.39 14.67
CA GLN A 261 -7.93 3.48 14.07
C GLN A 261 -8.04 3.31 12.56
N VAL A 262 -9.19 3.69 12.00
CA VAL A 262 -9.41 3.86 10.56
C VAL A 262 -9.68 5.34 10.30
N ILE A 263 -8.85 5.96 9.46
CA ILE A 263 -9.00 7.33 8.99
C ILE A 263 -9.56 7.26 7.57
N GLN A 264 -10.83 7.61 7.39
CA GLN A 264 -11.47 7.68 6.08
C GLN A 264 -11.11 9.01 5.40
N MET A 265 -10.96 9.00 4.08
CA MET A 265 -10.58 10.17 3.28
C MET A 265 -11.50 10.30 2.06
N GLN A 266 -11.72 11.53 1.62
CA GLN A 266 -12.59 11.93 0.51
C GLN A 266 -11.99 11.65 -0.89
N CYS A 267 -11.16 10.62 -1.02
CA CYS A 267 -10.44 10.25 -2.24
C CYS A 267 -10.60 8.75 -2.54
N GLN A 268 -10.50 8.35 -3.81
CA GLN A 268 -10.65 6.92 -4.17
C GLN A 268 -9.45 6.09 -3.70
N SER A 269 -8.24 6.58 -3.94
CA SER A 269 -7.00 5.83 -3.73
C SER A 269 -6.03 6.64 -2.87
N ILE A 270 -5.52 6.03 -1.80
CA ILE A 270 -4.43 6.61 -1.00
C ILE A 270 -3.17 5.82 -1.33
N TRP A 271 -2.40 6.35 -2.28
CA TRP A 271 -1.33 5.63 -2.96
C TRP A 271 -0.12 5.33 -2.09
N ALA A 272 0.19 6.22 -1.13
CA ALA A 272 1.38 6.12 -0.30
C ALA A 272 1.15 6.71 1.09
N VAL A 273 1.77 6.10 2.11
CA VAL A 273 1.89 6.65 3.47
C VAL A 273 3.35 6.66 3.92
N THR A 274 3.69 7.62 4.77
CA THR A 274 4.94 7.67 5.52
C THR A 274 4.68 8.21 6.93
N VAL A 275 5.56 7.89 7.87
CA VAL A 275 5.47 8.38 9.26
C VAL A 275 6.66 9.30 9.52
N LEU A 276 6.37 10.50 10.03
CA LEU A 276 7.36 11.52 10.36
C LEU A 276 8.11 11.15 11.66
N PRO A 277 9.32 11.68 11.90
CA PRO A 277 10.08 11.43 13.14
C PRO A 277 9.32 11.78 14.44
N ASN A 278 8.35 12.68 14.38
CA ASN A 278 7.49 13.08 15.50
C ASN A 278 6.27 12.15 15.71
N GLY A 279 6.10 11.12 14.88
CA GLY A 279 4.99 10.17 14.91
C GLY A 279 3.77 10.54 14.06
N ASP A 280 3.77 11.70 13.39
CA ASP A 280 2.68 12.13 12.51
C ASP A 280 2.66 11.32 11.20
N VAL A 281 1.49 11.14 10.59
CA VAL A 281 1.30 10.31 9.40
C VAL A 281 0.99 11.19 8.19
N ALA A 282 1.82 11.14 7.14
CA ALA A 282 1.54 11.81 5.87
C ALA A 282 1.03 10.81 4.82
N ALA A 283 -0.02 11.19 4.08
CA ALA A 283 -0.72 10.34 3.12
C ALA A 283 -0.87 11.05 1.75
N GLY A 284 -0.38 10.41 0.68
CA GLY A 284 -0.51 10.88 -0.70
C GLY A 284 -1.75 10.31 -1.40
N CYS A 285 -2.61 11.19 -1.91
CA CYS A 285 -3.96 10.83 -2.36
C CYS A 285 -4.19 11.03 -3.87
N SER A 286 -5.21 10.34 -4.41
CA SER A 286 -5.65 10.44 -5.80
C SER A 286 -6.34 11.77 -6.17
N ASP A 287 -6.63 12.62 -5.19
CA ASP A 287 -7.23 13.95 -5.35
C ASP A 287 -6.17 15.07 -5.45
N ASN A 288 -4.91 14.70 -5.67
CA ASN A 288 -3.75 15.58 -5.80
C ASN A 288 -3.27 16.23 -4.49
N VAL A 289 -3.79 15.78 -3.35
CA VAL A 289 -3.50 16.36 -2.03
C VAL A 289 -2.59 15.45 -1.21
N VAL A 290 -1.67 16.03 -0.43
CA VAL A 290 -1.07 15.35 0.72
C VAL A 290 -1.80 15.77 1.97
N ARG A 291 -2.20 14.83 2.83
CA ARG A 291 -2.77 15.14 4.15
C ARG A 291 -1.87 14.59 5.24
N VAL A 292 -1.63 15.37 6.28
CA VAL A 292 -0.85 14.98 7.46
C VAL A 292 -1.80 14.86 8.64
N PHE A 293 -1.65 13.79 9.42
CA PHE A 293 -2.44 13.50 10.61
C PHE A 293 -1.54 13.42 11.83
N SER A 294 -1.93 14.07 12.93
CA SER A 294 -1.21 14.09 14.20
C SER A 294 -2.02 13.41 15.29
N LYS A 295 -1.36 12.69 16.18
CA LYS A 295 -1.92 12.20 17.46
C LYS A 295 -1.75 13.22 18.59
N ASP A 296 -0.84 14.17 18.40
CA ASP A 296 -0.62 15.28 19.32
C ASP A 296 -1.63 16.40 19.03
N SER A 297 -2.47 16.68 20.02
CA SER A 297 -3.52 17.69 19.93
C SER A 297 -3.02 19.12 19.73
N SER A 298 -1.75 19.40 20.02
CA SER A 298 -1.13 20.71 19.75
C SER A 298 -0.83 20.95 18.27
N ARG A 299 -0.85 19.89 17.44
CA ARG A 299 -0.65 19.95 15.98
C ARG A 299 -1.91 19.59 15.17
N HIS A 300 -3.07 19.47 15.81
CA HIS A 300 -4.32 19.34 15.06
C HIS A 300 -4.60 20.62 14.27
N ALA A 301 -5.25 20.48 13.11
CA ALA A 301 -5.77 21.60 12.34
C ALA A 301 -6.83 22.38 13.16
N GLU A 302 -7.13 23.61 12.73
CA GLU A 302 -8.16 24.42 13.39
C GLU A 302 -9.53 23.71 13.37
N GLN A 303 -10.35 23.95 14.40
CA GLN A 303 -11.60 23.22 14.60
C GLN A 303 -12.54 23.28 13.37
N SER A 304 -12.55 24.40 12.65
CA SER A 304 -13.31 24.58 11.40
C SER A 304 -12.77 23.76 10.23
N GLU A 305 -11.47 23.46 10.18
CA GLU A 305 -10.86 22.58 9.19
C GLU A 305 -11.13 21.11 9.51
N LEU A 306 -11.14 20.74 10.80
CA LEU A 306 -11.57 19.42 11.26
C LEU A 306 -13.04 19.15 10.90
N GLU A 307 -13.93 20.08 11.23
CA GLU A 307 -15.37 19.97 10.90
C GLU A 307 -15.61 19.87 9.40
N LYS A 308 -14.89 20.68 8.60
CA LYS A 308 -14.95 20.60 7.13
C LYS A 308 -14.45 19.26 6.59
N PHE A 309 -13.37 18.72 7.13
CA PHE A 309 -12.85 17.40 6.75
C PHE A 309 -13.86 16.30 7.07
N ASP A 310 -14.44 16.32 8.28
CA ASP A 310 -15.45 15.35 8.71
C ASP A 310 -16.73 15.45 7.85
N GLU A 311 -17.14 16.66 7.44
CA GLU A 311 -18.25 16.86 6.49
C GLU A 311 -17.93 16.31 5.09
N GLU A 312 -16.74 16.59 4.54
CA GLU A 312 -16.30 16.09 3.23
C GLU A 312 -16.27 14.54 3.21
N VAL A 313 -15.72 13.91 4.25
CA VAL A 313 -15.71 12.45 4.41
C VAL A 313 -17.13 11.89 4.54
N SER A 314 -17.98 12.53 5.35
CA SER A 314 -19.38 12.12 5.54
C SER A 314 -20.22 12.22 4.27
N ASN A 315 -19.93 13.18 3.39
CA ASN A 315 -20.62 13.35 2.12
C ASN A 315 -20.07 12.42 1.02
N PHE A 316 -18.76 12.13 1.02
CA PHE A 316 -18.15 11.14 0.13
C PHE A 316 -18.67 9.71 0.36
N GLY A 317 -18.99 9.35 1.60
CA GLY A 317 -19.66 8.08 1.91
C GLY A 317 -21.06 7.96 1.30
N LYS A 318 -21.81 9.08 1.17
CA LYS A 318 -23.16 9.10 0.60
C LYS A 318 -23.15 9.00 -0.93
N SER A 319 -22.26 9.72 -1.61
CA SER A 319 -22.20 9.71 -3.08
C SER A 319 -21.83 8.33 -3.65
N LYS A 320 -20.96 7.56 -2.98
CA LYS A 320 -20.72 6.15 -3.32
C LYS A 320 -21.95 5.24 -3.14
N GLY A 321 -22.92 5.63 -2.32
CA GLY A 321 -24.20 4.94 -2.15
C GLY A 321 -25.17 5.18 -3.31
N ASP A 322 -25.12 6.37 -3.93
CA ASP A 322 -25.94 6.70 -5.10
C ASP A 322 -25.33 6.14 -6.41
N GLU A 323 -24.00 5.98 -6.48
CA GLU A 323 -23.29 5.29 -7.57
C GLU A 323 -23.29 3.74 -7.44
N LEU A 324 -24.40 3.16 -6.99
CA LEU A 324 -24.61 1.71 -6.98
C LEU A 324 -24.78 1.17 -8.41
N GLY A 325 -23.66 0.75 -9.01
CA GLY A 325 -23.63 0.06 -10.30
C GLY A 325 -24.49 -1.21 -10.32
N GLU A 326 -25.61 -1.14 -11.05
CA GLU A 326 -26.47 -2.23 -11.54
C GLU A 326 -26.95 -3.32 -10.55
N ILE A 327 -26.87 -3.10 -9.23
CA ILE A 327 -27.73 -3.83 -8.28
C ILE A 327 -28.95 -2.96 -7.96
N LYS A 328 -30.09 -3.29 -8.57
CA LYS A 328 -31.38 -2.75 -8.13
C LYS A 328 -31.64 -3.22 -6.70
N VAL A 329 -31.48 -2.31 -5.73
CA VAL A 329 -31.72 -2.57 -4.29
C VAL A 329 -33.16 -3.04 -4.00
N ASN A 330 -34.08 -2.84 -4.94
CA ASN A 330 -35.46 -3.35 -4.88
C ASN A 330 -35.61 -4.83 -5.29
N ASP A 331 -34.61 -5.42 -5.95
CA ASP A 331 -34.62 -6.81 -6.42
C ASP A 331 -33.86 -7.75 -5.45
N LEU A 332 -33.24 -7.20 -4.40
CA LEU A 332 -32.61 -7.98 -3.33
C LEU A 332 -33.67 -8.64 -2.43
N PRO A 333 -33.48 -9.90 -2.01
CA PRO A 333 -34.42 -10.58 -1.14
C PRO A 333 -34.48 -9.94 0.26
N THR A 334 -35.67 -9.93 0.84
CA THR A 334 -35.91 -9.52 2.24
C THR A 334 -35.63 -10.68 3.20
N GLU A 335 -35.73 -10.44 4.52
CA GLU A 335 -35.47 -11.42 5.59
C GLU A 335 -36.21 -12.76 5.41
N ALA A 336 -37.37 -12.75 4.73
CA ALA A 336 -38.11 -13.97 4.38
C ALA A 336 -37.26 -15.02 3.63
N ALA A 337 -36.23 -14.60 2.88
CA ALA A 337 -35.32 -15.52 2.21
C ALA A 337 -34.36 -16.27 3.15
N LEU A 338 -34.22 -15.86 4.42
CA LEU A 338 -33.48 -16.59 5.44
C LEU A 338 -34.25 -17.81 5.97
N LEU A 339 -35.57 -17.87 5.74
CA LEU A 339 -36.39 -19.05 6.07
C LEU A 339 -36.01 -20.27 5.20
N ALA A 340 -35.45 -20.05 4.02
CA ALA A 340 -34.89 -21.11 3.19
C ALA A 340 -33.47 -21.46 3.65
N PRO A 341 -33.21 -22.71 4.10
CA PRO A 341 -31.88 -23.13 4.55
C PRO A 341 -30.84 -23.03 3.44
N GLY A 342 -29.58 -22.87 3.82
CA GLY A 342 -28.46 -22.90 2.88
C GLY A 342 -28.18 -24.31 2.36
N THR A 343 -27.65 -24.41 1.14
CA THR A 343 -27.33 -25.68 0.47
C THR A 343 -25.89 -26.13 0.70
N LYS A 344 -25.03 -25.25 1.24
CA LYS A 344 -23.64 -25.53 1.62
C LYS A 344 -23.19 -24.64 2.77
N ASP A 345 -22.32 -25.15 3.64
CA ASP A 345 -21.63 -24.36 4.66
C ASP A 345 -20.85 -23.22 3.98
N GLY A 346 -20.84 -22.02 4.56
CA GLY A 346 -20.20 -20.86 3.95
C GLY A 346 -21.00 -20.17 2.83
N GLN A 347 -22.22 -20.63 2.53
CA GLN A 347 -23.07 -19.93 1.55
C GLN A 347 -23.43 -18.54 2.07
N THR A 348 -23.20 -17.50 1.26
CA THR A 348 -23.62 -16.13 1.56
C THR A 348 -25.00 -15.81 0.97
N LYS A 349 -25.74 -14.93 1.65
CA LYS A 349 -26.91 -14.21 1.12
C LYS A 349 -26.79 -12.73 1.49
N LEU A 350 -27.09 -11.86 0.55
CA LEU A 350 -27.34 -10.44 0.81
C LEU A 350 -28.84 -10.28 1.04
N ILE A 351 -29.20 -9.73 2.20
CA ILE A 351 -30.59 -9.49 2.60
C ILE A 351 -30.78 -7.98 2.75
N ARG A 352 -31.87 -7.46 2.21
CA ARG A 352 -32.30 -6.09 2.49
C ARG A 352 -33.05 -6.03 3.82
N ASP A 353 -32.50 -5.26 4.76
CA ASP A 353 -33.06 -4.97 6.08
C ASP A 353 -33.36 -3.46 6.14
N GLY A 354 -34.60 -3.09 5.81
CA GLY A 354 -35.02 -1.70 5.65
C GLY A 354 -34.26 -0.95 4.54
N THR A 355 -33.33 -0.07 4.95
CA THR A 355 -32.42 0.71 4.10
C THR A 355 -31.01 0.13 4.03
N GLU A 356 -30.67 -0.87 4.85
CA GLU A 356 -29.35 -1.51 4.86
C GLU A 356 -29.34 -2.79 4.02
N ILE A 357 -28.15 -3.15 3.52
CA ILE A 357 -27.88 -4.47 2.93
C ILE A 357 -27.01 -5.21 3.93
N ILE A 358 -27.44 -6.41 4.34
CA ILE A 358 -26.79 -7.20 5.38
C ILE A 358 -26.35 -8.53 4.80
N CYS A 359 -25.08 -8.90 5.04
CA CYS A 359 -24.56 -10.20 4.67
C CYS A 359 -24.90 -11.22 5.76
N TYR A 360 -25.45 -12.35 5.33
CA TYR A 360 -25.67 -13.54 6.15
C TYR A 360 -24.88 -14.71 5.59
N ASN A 361 -24.31 -15.54 6.47
CA ASN A 361 -23.57 -16.75 6.12
C ASN A 361 -24.27 -17.98 6.70
N TRP A 362 -24.48 -19.01 5.89
CA TRP A 362 -25.06 -20.27 6.33
C TRP A 362 -24.04 -21.12 7.08
N SER A 363 -24.34 -21.39 8.36
CA SER A 363 -23.66 -22.45 9.11
C SER A 363 -24.46 -23.73 9.01
N ALA A 364 -23.93 -24.71 8.26
CA ALA A 364 -24.47 -26.06 8.22
C ALA A 364 -24.28 -26.79 9.55
N ALA A 365 -23.23 -26.44 10.32
CA ALA A 365 -22.99 -26.98 11.66
C ALA A 365 -24.05 -26.54 12.69
N GLN A 366 -24.60 -25.33 12.55
CA GLN A 366 -25.67 -24.79 13.41
C GLN A 366 -27.06 -24.84 12.75
N ASN A 367 -27.14 -25.27 11.48
CA ASN A 367 -28.33 -25.28 10.63
C ASN A 367 -29.09 -23.93 10.60
N GLN A 368 -28.36 -22.82 10.55
CA GLN A 368 -28.93 -21.46 10.56
C GLN A 368 -28.09 -20.44 9.78
N TRP A 369 -28.73 -19.34 9.41
CA TRP A 369 -28.06 -18.16 8.86
C TRP A 369 -27.51 -17.28 10.00
N ILE A 370 -26.20 -17.03 9.99
CA ILE A 370 -25.51 -16.16 10.93
C ILE A 370 -25.37 -14.78 10.29
N LYS A 371 -25.81 -13.71 10.98
CA LYS A 371 -25.64 -12.31 10.56
C LYS A 371 -24.16 -11.94 10.64
N VAL A 372 -23.56 -11.59 9.52
CA VAL A 372 -22.13 -11.19 9.43
C VAL A 372 -21.98 -9.70 9.70
N GLY A 373 -22.85 -8.88 9.09
CA GLY A 373 -22.84 -7.42 9.29
C GLY A 373 -23.41 -6.64 8.10
N PRO A 374 -23.55 -5.31 8.22
CA PRO A 374 -23.92 -4.44 7.11
C PRO A 374 -22.83 -4.43 6.03
N VAL A 375 -23.24 -4.44 4.78
CA VAL A 375 -22.36 -4.43 3.60
C VAL A 375 -22.23 -2.99 3.10
N VAL A 376 -21.11 -2.37 3.44
CA VAL A 376 -20.77 -1.03 2.96
C VAL A 376 -19.79 -1.15 1.79
N GLY A 377 -20.27 -0.92 0.56
CA GLY A 377 -19.42 -0.63 -0.60
C GLY A 377 -18.44 -1.71 -1.05
N ALA A 378 -18.89 -2.95 -1.29
CA ALA A 378 -18.09 -3.92 -2.07
C ALA A 378 -18.23 -3.64 -3.57
N LYS A 379 -17.17 -3.14 -4.23
CA LYS A 379 -17.06 -3.22 -5.70
C LYS A 379 -16.85 -4.69 -6.10
N ASN A 380 -17.40 -5.09 -7.25
CA ASN A 380 -17.38 -6.47 -7.73
C ASN A 380 -15.98 -7.11 -7.66
N PRO A 381 -15.82 -8.28 -7.02
CA PRO A 381 -14.65 -9.10 -7.26
C PRO A 381 -14.77 -9.71 -8.66
N THR A 382 -13.92 -9.29 -9.59
CA THR A 382 -13.67 -10.02 -10.85
C THR A 382 -12.80 -11.25 -10.59
N ASP A 383 -13.24 -12.10 -9.65
CA ASP A 383 -13.10 -13.55 -9.65
C ASP A 383 -13.81 -14.12 -8.41
N GLY A 384 -14.55 -15.21 -8.59
CA GLY A 384 -15.48 -15.73 -7.59
C GLY A 384 -14.81 -16.43 -6.40
N ARG A 385 -14.29 -15.67 -5.43
CA ARG A 385 -13.80 -16.20 -4.14
C ARG A 385 -14.38 -15.43 -2.96
N THR A 386 -15.12 -16.16 -2.13
CA THR A 386 -15.63 -15.70 -0.83
C THR A 386 -14.66 -16.13 0.26
N MET A 387 -14.32 -15.23 1.20
CA MET A 387 -13.46 -15.56 2.33
C MET A 387 -14.17 -16.47 3.34
N PHE A 388 -13.42 -17.35 3.99
CA PHE A 388 -13.90 -18.21 5.08
C PHE A 388 -12.83 -18.32 6.16
N GLU A 389 -13.23 -18.21 7.43
CA GLU A 389 -12.31 -18.21 8.56
C GLU A 389 -11.83 -19.63 8.93
N GLY A 390 -10.50 -19.79 9.03
CA GLY A 390 -9.88 -20.50 10.14
C GLY A 390 -10.30 -21.95 10.44
N LYS A 391 -10.13 -22.88 9.48
CA LYS A 391 -9.63 -24.24 9.79
C LYS A 391 -9.15 -24.99 8.54
N VAL A 392 -7.85 -25.27 8.50
CA VAL A 392 -7.26 -26.18 7.50
C VAL A 392 -7.81 -27.59 7.70
N LYS A 393 -8.34 -28.17 6.63
CA LYS A 393 -8.46 -29.62 6.50
C LYS A 393 -7.75 -30.05 5.22
N VAL A 394 -6.55 -30.59 5.38
CA VAL A 394 -5.87 -31.29 4.28
C VAL A 394 -6.67 -32.56 3.99
N SER A 395 -7.05 -32.76 2.75
CA SER A 395 -7.52 -34.06 2.24
C SER A 395 -6.93 -34.29 0.86
N ASP A 396 -5.96 -35.20 0.78
CA ASP A 396 -5.54 -35.80 -0.48
C ASP A 396 -6.73 -36.48 -1.15
N SER A 397 -7.05 -36.07 -2.37
CA SER A 397 -7.76 -36.93 -3.31
C SER A 397 -7.47 -36.52 -4.75
N TYR A 398 -6.80 -37.42 -5.47
CA TYR A 398 -6.62 -37.43 -6.92
C TYR A 398 -7.90 -37.05 -7.68
N LEU A 399 -7.72 -36.37 -8.83
CA LEU A 399 -8.45 -36.71 -10.05
C LEU A 399 -7.65 -36.33 -11.31
N ARG A 400 -7.02 -37.35 -11.92
CA ARG A 400 -6.60 -37.29 -13.33
C ARG A 400 -7.84 -37.40 -14.21
N LEU A 401 -7.92 -36.62 -15.29
CA LEU A 401 -8.60 -37.04 -16.52
C LEU A 401 -7.99 -36.36 -17.77
N HIS A 402 -7.23 -37.16 -18.53
CA HIS A 402 -7.13 -37.09 -20.00
C HIS A 402 -8.54 -37.21 -20.62
N ALA A 403 -8.88 -36.87 -21.87
CA ALA A 403 -8.27 -36.16 -23.01
C ALA A 403 -9.47 -35.77 -23.93
N CYS A 404 -9.46 -35.56 -25.26
CA CYS A 404 -8.48 -35.69 -26.35
C CYS A 404 -8.94 -34.84 -27.56
N GLY A 405 -8.01 -34.37 -28.40
CA GLY A 405 -8.33 -33.49 -29.54
C GLY A 405 -7.31 -33.55 -30.68
N LYS A 406 -7.04 -34.76 -31.20
CA LYS A 406 -6.38 -35.12 -32.49
C LYS A 406 -5.44 -34.06 -33.12
N ILE A 407 -4.12 -34.23 -33.09
CA ILE A 407 -3.34 -35.09 -34.02
C ILE A 407 -3.60 -34.76 -35.51
N PHE A 408 -2.58 -34.22 -36.17
CA PHE A 408 -2.13 -34.72 -37.47
C PHE A 408 -0.60 -34.86 -37.48
N GLN A 409 -0.11 -35.84 -38.25
CA GLN A 409 1.25 -36.36 -38.19
C GLN A 409 1.85 -36.44 -39.60
N LEU A 410 3.10 -36.03 -39.76
CA LEU A 410 4.00 -36.28 -40.90
C LEU A 410 5.43 -36.27 -40.28
N ILE A 411 6.17 -37.37 -40.10
CA ILE A 411 6.70 -38.34 -41.09
C ILE A 411 7.54 -37.57 -42.12
N LYS A 412 8.88 -37.71 -42.24
CA LYS A 412 9.84 -38.85 -42.29
C LYS A 412 11.25 -38.25 -42.02
N ILE A 413 12.33 -38.93 -41.65
CA ILE A 413 12.75 -40.35 -41.68
C ILE A 413 13.32 -40.71 -40.30
#